data_AF-A0A3N4R5W2-F1
#
_entry.id   AF-A0A3N4R5W2-F1
#
_cell.length_a   1.000
_cell.length_b   1.000
_cell.length_c   1.000
_cell.angle_alpha   90.00
_cell.angle_beta   90.00
_cell.angle_gamma   90.00
#
_symmetry.space_group_name_H-M   'P 1'
#
loop_
_entity.id
_entity.type
_entity.pdbx_description
1 polymer ?
#
loop_
_entity_poly.entity_id
_entity_poly.type
_entity_poly.pdbx_seq_one_letter_code
_entity_poly.pdbx_strand_id
1 'polypeptide(L)'
;MLALAARARGWAEVRVTTAATCLLVPLMLATTLAGRRDLHLDGGPLLGFLAAWGWLAAHLAAPPIGLAALAAQLRTRGPAPARTPRLPWWVAAPMACGGTLLALLGLALAVRPGPFAAHWPWTARPLDVRALGAWTLTFGAALLPAARESELRRVRGGMAAMVLTGLLGLTGLVRYGALVAWHRPGAWLTVLVLTALLGLGLCGFGLSALLDPPPGAAPRRAAGQVEGVEEVELR
;
A
#
# COMPACT_ATOMS: atom_id res chain seq x y z
N MET A 1 1.08 9.28 -1.95
CA MET A 1 0.45 8.98 -0.64
C MET A 1 0.32 10.21 0.23
N LEU A 2 1.42 10.89 0.60
CA LEU A 2 1.39 12.09 1.46
C LEU A 2 0.50 13.23 0.94
N ALA A 3 0.56 13.53 -0.36
CA ALA A 3 -0.32 14.54 -0.97
C ALA A 3 -1.81 14.18 -0.95
N LEU A 4 -2.15 12.88 -0.98
CA LEU A 4 -3.54 12.42 -0.85
C LEU A 4 -3.98 12.44 0.61
N ALA A 5 -3.09 12.08 1.54
CA ALA A 5 -3.32 12.18 2.99
C ALA A 5 -3.51 13.64 3.44
N ALA A 6 -2.77 14.59 2.85
CA ALA A 6 -2.93 16.02 3.12
C ALA A 6 -4.28 16.59 2.61
N ARG A 7 -4.94 15.89 1.68
CA ARG A 7 -6.27 16.25 1.14
C ARG A 7 -7.40 15.48 1.79
N ALA A 8 -7.09 14.53 2.68
CA ALA A 8 -8.09 13.74 3.37
C ALA A 8 -8.88 14.61 4.35
N ARG A 9 -10.21 14.51 4.30
CA ARG A 9 -11.10 15.36 5.09
C ARG A 9 -11.47 14.77 6.46
N GLY A 10 -11.03 13.55 6.74
CA GLY A 10 -11.33 12.87 8.00
C GLY A 10 -10.30 11.82 8.41
N TRP A 11 -10.17 11.60 9.72
CA TRP A 11 -9.22 10.64 10.31
C TRP A 11 -9.39 9.20 9.81
N ALA A 12 -10.64 8.84 9.50
CA ALA A 12 -11.03 7.56 8.91
C ALA A 12 -10.21 7.20 7.65
N GLU A 13 -9.94 8.17 6.78
CA GLU A 13 -9.22 7.97 5.51
C GLU A 13 -7.70 7.85 5.73
N VAL A 14 -7.17 8.52 6.76
CA VAL A 14 -5.72 8.60 7.00
C VAL A 14 -5.22 7.46 7.89
N ARG A 15 -6.07 6.94 8.80
CA ARG A 15 -5.68 5.96 9.83
C ARG A 15 -4.96 4.72 9.28
N VAL A 16 -5.44 4.15 8.17
CA VAL A 16 -4.81 2.97 7.55
C VAL A 16 -3.42 3.32 7.01
N THR A 17 -3.30 4.47 6.35
CA THR A 17 -2.02 4.97 5.84
C THR A 17 -1.06 5.28 6.99
N THR A 18 -1.55 5.88 8.08
CA THR A 18 -0.76 6.15 9.29
C THR A 18 -0.29 4.86 9.95
N ALA A 19 -1.17 3.87 10.13
CA ALA A 19 -0.80 2.58 10.72
C ALA A 19 0.24 1.84 9.88
N ALA A 20 0.05 1.80 8.55
CA ALA A 20 1.04 1.24 7.63
C ALA A 20 2.38 1.98 7.71
N THR A 21 2.36 3.32 7.81
CA THR A 21 3.58 4.13 7.94
C THR A 21 4.27 3.88 9.29
N CYS A 22 3.51 3.83 10.39
CA CYS A 22 4.01 3.51 11.72
C CYS A 22 4.62 2.11 11.81
N LEU A 23 4.21 1.18 10.93
CA LEU A 23 4.83 -0.15 10.81
C LEU A 23 6.07 -0.13 9.91
N LEU A 24 5.98 0.52 8.75
CA LEU A 24 7.05 0.57 7.75
C LEU A 24 8.31 1.25 8.30
N VAL A 25 8.11 2.39 8.96
CA VAL A 25 9.20 3.24 9.45
C VAL A 25 10.14 2.50 10.42
N PRO A 26 9.67 1.84 11.50
CA PRO A 26 10.55 1.08 12.38
C PRO A 26 11.14 -0.16 11.69
N LEU A 27 10.42 -0.82 10.77
CA LEU A 27 10.98 -1.93 9.98
C LEU A 27 12.14 -1.48 9.08
N MET A 28 11.99 -0.34 8.42
CA MET A 28 13.03 0.26 7.58
C MET A 28 14.20 0.79 8.43
N LEU A 29 13.93 1.34 9.61
CA LEU A 29 14.97 1.71 10.57
C LEU A 29 15.75 0.46 11.03
N ALA A 30 15.06 -0.60 11.44
CA ALA A 30 15.68 -1.86 11.83
C ALA A 30 16.52 -2.46 10.70
N THR A 31 16.02 -2.38 9.46
CA THR A 31 16.74 -2.80 8.25
C THR A 31 18.01 -1.98 8.04
N THR A 32 17.91 -0.66 8.17
CA THR A 32 19.03 0.28 8.01
C THR A 32 20.09 0.05 9.07
N LEU A 33 19.69 -0.13 10.34
CA LEU A 33 20.61 -0.44 11.46
C LEU A 33 21.28 -1.80 11.29
N ALA A 34 20.54 -2.81 10.82
CA ALA A 34 21.07 -4.15 10.59
C ALA A 34 22.05 -4.20 9.40
N GLY A 35 21.88 -3.30 8.43
CA GLY A 35 22.78 -3.12 7.29
C GLY A 35 23.81 -2.01 7.46
N ARG A 36 24.04 -1.50 8.68
CA ARG A 36 24.86 -0.30 8.90
C ARG A 36 26.27 -0.38 8.29
N ARG A 37 26.84 -1.59 8.22
CA ARG A 37 28.17 -1.86 7.65
C ARG A 37 28.20 -1.81 6.13
N ASP A 38 27.05 -1.98 5.48
CA ASP A 38 26.89 -1.91 4.02
C ASP A 38 26.53 -0.49 3.55
N LEU A 39 26.27 0.42 4.51
CA LEU A 39 26.06 1.83 4.24
C LEU A 39 27.42 2.55 4.24
N HIS A 40 27.56 3.56 3.38
CA HIS A 40 28.76 4.41 3.32
C HIS A 40 28.83 5.38 4.51
N LEU A 41 28.68 4.89 5.75
CA LEU A 41 28.67 5.70 6.97
C LEU A 41 30.08 6.02 7.48
N ASP A 42 31.04 5.14 7.21
CA ASP A 42 32.43 5.27 7.67
C ASP A 42 33.36 5.91 6.62
N GLY A 43 32.83 6.28 5.44
CA GLY A 43 33.57 6.90 4.35
C GLY A 43 33.13 6.42 2.96
N GLY A 44 33.66 7.06 1.92
CA GLY A 44 33.34 6.77 0.52
C GLY A 44 33.14 8.03 -0.33
N PRO A 45 32.61 7.91 -1.55
CA PRO A 45 32.26 9.05 -2.38
C PRO A 45 31.31 10.00 -1.63
N LEU A 46 31.58 11.31 -1.66
CA LEU A 46 30.86 12.33 -0.87
C LEU A 46 29.33 12.19 -1.00
N LEU A 47 28.83 11.96 -2.21
CA LEU A 47 27.39 11.78 -2.45
C LEU A 47 26.83 10.55 -1.74
N GLY A 48 27.57 9.43 -1.75
CA GLY A 48 27.16 8.19 -1.07
C GLY A 48 27.17 8.33 0.45
N PHE A 49 28.15 9.04 1.00
CA PHE A 49 28.24 9.36 2.42
C PHE A 49 27.09 10.25 2.88
N LEU A 50 26.85 11.37 2.18
CA LEU A 50 25.75 12.28 2.49
C LEU A 50 24.39 11.60 2.33
N ALA A 51 24.22 10.78 1.28
CA ALA A 51 22.99 10.01 1.07
C ALA A 51 22.75 8.99 2.19
N ALA A 52 23.80 8.30 2.66
CA ALA A 52 23.68 7.33 3.76
C ALA A 52 23.28 8.02 5.08
N TRP A 53 23.90 9.15 5.40
CA TRP A 53 23.53 9.94 6.58
C TRP A 53 22.15 10.57 6.48
N GLY A 54 21.78 11.12 5.32
CA GLY A 54 20.45 11.66 5.08
C GLY A 54 19.36 10.58 5.18
N TRP A 55 19.62 9.41 4.61
CA TRP A 55 18.75 8.24 4.73
C TRP A 55 18.57 7.80 6.18
N LEU A 56 19.66 7.70 6.95
CA LEU A 56 19.62 7.35 8.36
C LEU A 56 18.86 8.40 9.17
N ALA A 57 19.14 9.68 8.97
CA ALA A 57 18.47 10.78 9.66
C ALA A 57 16.95 10.77 9.39
N ALA A 58 16.53 10.57 8.14
CA ALA A 58 15.12 10.46 7.79
C ALA A 58 14.44 9.27 8.49
N HIS A 59 15.08 8.10 8.52
CA HIS A 59 14.54 6.91 9.19
C HIS A 59 14.58 6.98 10.71
N LEU A 60 15.44 7.84 11.28
CA LEU A 60 15.50 8.07 12.72
C LEU A 60 14.49 9.14 13.18
N ALA A 61 14.23 10.16 12.35
CA ALA A 61 13.27 11.23 12.64
C ALA A 61 11.82 10.83 12.35
N ALA A 62 11.56 10.00 11.33
CA ALA A 62 10.22 9.57 10.98
C ALA A 62 9.45 8.84 12.11
N PRO A 63 10.04 7.92 12.90
CA PRO A 63 9.32 7.23 13.96
C PRO A 63 8.78 8.17 15.06
N PRO A 64 9.57 9.06 15.69
CA PRO A 64 9.06 9.97 16.71
C PRO A 64 8.04 10.96 16.14
N ILE A 65 8.22 11.45 14.91
CA ILE A 65 7.22 12.31 14.25
C ILE A 65 5.90 11.56 14.05
N GLY A 66 5.96 10.31 13.55
CA GLY A 66 4.78 9.48 13.35
C GLY A 66 4.05 9.15 14.65
N LEU A 67 4.79 8.83 15.72
CA LEU A 67 4.23 8.60 17.05
C LEU A 67 3.63 9.86 17.66
N ALA A 68 4.29 11.01 17.52
CA ALA A 68 3.77 12.29 18.00
C ALA A 68 2.48 12.67 17.26
N ALA A 69 2.44 12.50 15.94
CA ALA A 69 1.24 12.73 15.14
C ALA A 69 0.11 11.77 15.55
N LEU A 70 0.40 10.47 15.73
CA LEU A 70 -0.57 9.50 16.20
C LEU A 70 -1.09 9.83 17.60
N ALA A 71 -0.21 10.22 18.53
CA ALA A 71 -0.57 10.60 19.88
C ALA A 71 -1.42 11.89 19.91
N ALA A 72 -1.03 12.91 19.14
CA ALA A 72 -1.83 14.14 18.98
C ALA A 72 -3.21 13.82 18.41
N GLN A 73 -3.30 12.84 17.52
CA GLN A 73 -4.56 12.48 16.89
C GLN A 73 -5.45 11.58 17.75
N LEU A 74 -4.89 10.65 18.54
CA LEU A 74 -5.65 9.89 19.54
C LEU A 74 -6.24 10.79 20.64
N ARG A 75 -5.64 11.96 20.87
CA ARG A 75 -6.13 12.97 21.82
C ARG A 75 -7.25 13.85 21.27
N THR A 76 -7.46 13.87 19.95
CA THR A 76 -8.56 14.64 19.34
C THR A 76 -9.81 13.77 19.24
N ARG A 77 -10.88 14.17 19.94
CA ARG A 77 -12.18 13.48 19.86
C ARG A 77 -12.92 13.94 18.61
N GLY A 78 -13.01 13.06 17.61
CA GLY A 78 -13.84 13.26 16.42
C GLY A 78 -15.09 12.37 16.46
N PRO A 79 -16.17 12.75 15.75
CA PRO A 79 -17.34 11.90 15.61
C PRO A 79 -16.98 10.55 15.01
N ALA A 80 -17.61 9.49 15.51
CA ALA A 80 -17.41 8.13 15.02
C ALA A 80 -17.77 8.09 13.52
N PRO A 81 -16.88 7.59 12.64
CA PRO A 81 -17.18 7.51 11.22
C PRO A 81 -18.39 6.60 11.01
N ALA A 82 -19.26 6.98 10.08
CA ALA A 82 -20.43 6.18 9.71
C ALA A 82 -20.00 4.75 9.33
N ARG A 83 -20.70 3.75 9.87
CA ARG A 83 -20.50 2.35 9.48
C ARG A 83 -20.87 2.19 8.02
N THR A 84 -19.90 1.77 7.22
CA THR A 84 -20.02 1.59 5.78
C THR A 84 -20.36 0.15 5.42
N PRO A 85 -20.87 -0.10 4.20
CA PRO A 85 -21.29 -1.42 3.76
C PRO A 85 -20.12 -2.40 3.76
N ARG A 86 -20.37 -3.63 4.21
CA ARG A 86 -19.35 -4.67 4.23
C ARG A 86 -19.01 -5.10 2.80
N LEU A 87 -17.73 -5.06 2.44
CA LEU A 87 -17.16 -5.76 1.29
C LEU A 87 -17.66 -7.21 1.26
N PRO A 88 -18.15 -7.69 0.12
CA PRO A 88 -18.61 -9.06 0.03
C PRO A 88 -17.44 -10.03 0.21
N TRP A 89 -17.72 -11.20 0.79
CA TRP A 89 -16.71 -12.16 1.23
C TRP A 89 -15.77 -12.62 0.09
N TRP A 90 -16.26 -12.65 -1.16
CA TRP A 90 -15.47 -13.02 -2.32
C TRP A 90 -14.41 -11.97 -2.71
N VAL A 91 -14.51 -10.73 -2.21
CA VAL A 91 -13.44 -9.73 -2.31
C VAL A 91 -12.54 -9.78 -1.07
N ALA A 92 -13.17 -9.90 0.11
CA ALA A 92 -12.45 -9.91 1.37
C ALA A 92 -11.51 -11.12 1.52
N ALA A 93 -11.92 -12.30 1.05
CA ALA A 93 -11.13 -13.52 1.16
C ALA A 93 -9.83 -13.49 0.33
N PRO A 94 -9.84 -13.12 -0.98
CA PRO A 94 -8.61 -12.92 -1.73
C PRO A 94 -7.71 -11.83 -1.14
N MET A 95 -8.28 -10.73 -0.63
CA MET A 95 -7.49 -9.68 0.02
C MET A 95 -6.81 -10.17 1.30
N ALA A 96 -7.52 -10.93 2.15
CA ALA A 96 -6.96 -11.50 3.37
C ALA A 96 -5.92 -12.59 3.08
N CYS A 97 -6.16 -13.43 2.07
CA CYS A 97 -5.22 -14.44 1.63
C CYS A 97 -3.94 -13.81 1.06
N GLY A 98 -4.07 -12.87 0.13
CA GLY A 98 -2.95 -12.14 -0.45
C GLY A 98 -2.19 -11.32 0.59
N GLY A 99 -2.91 -10.67 1.52
CA GLY A 99 -2.32 -9.95 2.64
C GLY A 99 -1.50 -10.85 3.56
N THR A 100 -2.04 -12.01 3.92
CA THR A 100 -1.33 -13.03 4.72
C THR A 100 -0.08 -13.52 3.99
N LEU A 101 -0.18 -13.86 2.72
CA LEU A 101 0.94 -14.36 1.93
C LEU A 101 2.07 -13.32 1.81
N LEU A 102 1.71 -12.06 1.50
CA LEU A 102 2.66 -10.95 1.45
C LEU A 102 3.31 -10.70 2.82
N ALA A 103 2.55 -10.78 3.91
CA ALA A 103 3.09 -10.60 5.25
C ALA A 103 4.10 -11.70 5.59
N LEU A 104 3.77 -12.97 5.33
CA LEU A 104 4.67 -14.10 5.57
C LEU A 104 5.93 -14.02 4.70
N LEU A 105 5.78 -13.69 3.42
CA LEU A 105 6.91 -13.51 2.51
C LEU A 105 7.81 -12.36 2.96
N GLY A 106 7.22 -11.20 3.29
CA GLY A 106 7.96 -10.05 3.79
C GLY A 106 8.73 -10.33 5.07
N LEU A 107 8.11 -11.09 6.00
CA LEU A 107 8.76 -11.54 7.22
C LEU A 107 9.94 -12.48 6.92
N ALA A 108 9.77 -13.44 6.00
CA ALA A 108 10.84 -14.36 5.61
C ALA A 108 12.04 -13.61 4.99
N LEU A 109 11.76 -12.65 4.10
CA LEU A 109 12.77 -11.77 3.47
C LEU A 109 13.50 -10.90 4.52
N ALA A 110 12.76 -10.40 5.52
CA ALA A 110 13.33 -9.57 6.56
C ALA A 110 14.24 -10.36 7.53
N VAL A 111 13.81 -11.56 7.94
CA VAL A 111 14.53 -12.37 8.93
C VAL A 111 15.71 -13.11 8.31
N ARG A 112 15.56 -13.68 7.12
CA ARG A 112 16.60 -14.47 6.44
C ARG A 112 16.93 -13.96 5.04
N PRO A 113 17.48 -12.75 4.88
CA PRO A 113 17.73 -12.17 3.56
C PRO A 113 18.81 -12.91 2.75
N GLY A 114 19.78 -13.57 3.38
CA GLY A 114 20.92 -14.20 2.71
C GLY A 114 20.56 -15.27 1.66
N PRO A 115 19.79 -16.31 2.04
CA PRO A 115 19.34 -17.32 1.08
C PRO A 115 18.54 -16.73 -0.08
N PHE A 116 17.69 -15.74 0.18
CA PHE A 116 16.92 -15.07 -0.86
C PHE A 116 17.81 -14.22 -1.77
N ALA A 117 18.79 -13.50 -1.23
CA ALA A 117 19.76 -12.73 -2.01
C ALA A 117 20.57 -13.62 -2.97
N ALA A 118 20.97 -14.82 -2.53
CA ALA A 118 21.70 -15.77 -3.38
C ALA A 118 20.87 -16.31 -4.57
N HIS A 119 19.57 -16.48 -4.36
CA HIS A 119 18.62 -16.96 -5.39
C HIS A 119 17.89 -15.83 -6.11
N TRP A 120 18.25 -14.58 -5.81
CA TRP A 120 17.60 -13.43 -6.40
C TRP A 120 17.84 -13.41 -7.91
N PRO A 121 16.86 -13.00 -8.72
CA PRO A 121 16.98 -13.00 -10.18
C PRO A 121 17.97 -11.97 -10.74
N TRP A 122 18.47 -11.04 -9.94
CA TRP A 122 19.54 -10.11 -10.28
C TRP A 122 20.47 -9.93 -9.08
N THR A 123 21.61 -9.26 -9.27
CA THR A 123 22.56 -8.97 -8.18
C THR A 123 21.88 -8.11 -7.11
N ALA A 124 21.55 -8.73 -5.98
CA ALA A 124 20.91 -8.07 -4.85
C ALA A 124 21.71 -8.32 -3.57
N ARG A 125 21.93 -7.28 -2.77
CA ARG A 125 22.57 -7.43 -1.47
C ARG A 125 21.53 -7.89 -0.44
N PRO A 126 21.96 -8.57 0.64
CA PRO A 126 21.05 -8.93 1.74
C PRO A 126 20.28 -7.73 2.30
N LEU A 127 20.90 -6.54 2.33
CA LEU A 127 20.24 -5.29 2.71
C LEU A 127 19.06 -4.94 1.79
N ASP A 128 19.25 -5.04 0.48
CA ASP A 128 18.21 -4.71 -0.52
C ASP A 128 17.01 -5.68 -0.38
N VAL A 129 17.30 -6.97 -0.18
CA VAL A 129 16.29 -8.01 0.05
C VAL A 129 15.52 -7.78 1.35
N ARG A 130 16.22 -7.41 2.43
CA ARG A 130 15.59 -7.10 3.72
C ARG A 130 14.69 -5.87 3.62
N ALA A 131 15.11 -4.85 2.88
CA ALA A 131 14.30 -3.65 2.62
C ALA A 131 13.03 -4.02 1.85
N LEU A 132 13.14 -4.79 0.77
CA LEU A 132 11.97 -5.33 0.05
C LEU A 132 11.06 -6.14 0.98
N GLY A 133 11.63 -6.92 1.91
CA GLY A 133 10.89 -7.63 2.95
C GLY A 133 10.07 -6.71 3.84
N ALA A 134 10.66 -5.62 4.33
CA ALA A 134 9.96 -4.61 5.15
C ALA A 134 8.78 -3.96 4.40
N TRP A 135 8.97 -3.61 3.13
CA TRP A 135 7.90 -3.09 2.27
C TRP A 135 6.79 -4.12 2.06
N THR A 136 7.15 -5.35 1.69
CA THR A 136 6.21 -6.44 1.42
C THR A 136 5.40 -6.79 2.67
N LEU A 137 6.06 -6.84 3.84
CA LEU A 137 5.43 -7.07 5.13
C LEU A 137 4.43 -5.96 5.47
N THR A 138 4.81 -4.70 5.23
CA THR A 138 3.93 -3.56 5.45
C THR A 138 2.67 -3.63 4.57
N PHE A 139 2.82 -3.93 3.28
CA PHE A 139 1.69 -4.07 2.38
C PHE A 139 0.76 -5.20 2.80
N GLY A 140 1.31 -6.37 3.15
CA GLY A 140 0.54 -7.51 3.63
C GLY A 140 -0.19 -7.22 4.95
N ALA A 141 0.50 -6.60 5.91
CA ALA A 141 -0.07 -6.22 7.18
C ALA A 141 -1.14 -5.12 7.06
N ALA A 142 -1.06 -4.23 6.06
CA ALA A 142 -2.09 -3.23 5.78
C ALA A 142 -3.35 -3.83 5.14
N LEU A 143 -3.20 -4.87 4.33
CA LEU A 143 -4.31 -5.59 3.67
C LEU A 143 -5.21 -6.34 4.66
N LEU A 144 -4.65 -6.90 5.73
CA LEU A 144 -5.40 -7.70 6.71
C LEU A 144 -6.49 -6.93 7.48
N PRO A 145 -6.20 -5.78 8.13
CA PRO A 145 -7.23 -4.96 8.76
C PRO A 145 -8.14 -4.30 7.72
N ALA A 146 -7.64 -3.97 6.52
CA ALA A 146 -8.48 -3.46 5.43
C ALA A 146 -9.55 -4.49 5.00
N ALA A 147 -9.20 -5.76 4.92
CA ALA A 147 -10.15 -6.84 4.64
C ALA A 147 -11.19 -7.00 5.76
N ARG A 148 -10.81 -6.76 7.03
CA ARG A 148 -11.74 -6.79 8.18
C ARG A 148 -12.65 -5.58 8.27
N GLU A 149 -12.11 -4.37 8.05
CA GLU A 149 -12.86 -3.11 8.11
C GLU A 149 -13.77 -2.91 6.90
N SER A 150 -13.52 -3.64 5.79
CA SER A 150 -14.45 -3.77 4.68
C SER A 150 -14.78 -2.46 3.93
N GLU A 151 -13.91 -1.44 4.00
CA GLU A 151 -14.13 -0.12 3.40
C GLU A 151 -13.26 0.15 2.17
N LEU A 152 -13.86 0.16 0.97
CA LEU A 152 -13.17 0.42 -0.30
C LEU A 152 -12.52 1.81 -0.36
N ARG A 153 -13.19 2.86 0.13
CA ARG A 153 -12.64 4.23 0.11
C ARG A 153 -11.31 4.34 0.87
N ARG A 154 -11.18 3.66 2.00
CA ARG A 154 -9.94 3.64 2.82
C ARG A 154 -8.79 2.92 2.14
N VAL A 155 -9.07 1.98 1.24
CA VAL A 155 -8.01 1.22 0.55
C VAL A 155 -7.52 1.91 -0.72
N ARG A 156 -8.22 2.92 -1.26
CA ARG A 156 -7.85 3.60 -2.53
C ARG A 156 -6.41 4.11 -2.55
N GLY A 157 -5.96 4.68 -1.43
CA GLY A 157 -4.58 5.13 -1.29
C GLY A 157 -3.56 3.99 -1.41
N GLY A 158 -3.82 2.86 -0.73
CA GLY A 158 -2.99 1.66 -0.81
C GLY A 158 -3.05 1.01 -2.19
N MET A 159 -4.22 0.96 -2.81
CA MET A 159 -4.42 0.43 -4.16
C MET A 159 -3.63 1.23 -5.20
N ALA A 160 -3.63 2.56 -5.12
CA ALA A 160 -2.83 3.41 -6.00
C ALA A 160 -1.32 3.11 -5.83
N ALA A 161 -0.86 2.89 -4.60
CA ALA A 161 0.53 2.49 -4.35
C ALA A 161 0.85 1.11 -4.95
N MET A 162 -0.06 0.14 -4.85
CA MET A 162 0.10 -1.19 -5.45
C MET A 162 0.14 -1.13 -6.98
N VAL A 163 -0.75 -0.36 -7.61
CA VAL A 163 -0.74 -0.13 -9.06
C VAL A 163 0.57 0.49 -9.50
N LEU A 164 1.00 1.58 -8.83
CA LEU A 164 2.24 2.26 -9.16
C LEU A 164 3.46 1.35 -8.98
N THR A 165 3.49 0.57 -7.89
CA THR A 165 4.57 -0.40 -7.62
C THR A 165 4.61 -1.49 -8.69
N GLY A 166 3.46 -2.06 -9.04
CA GLY A 166 3.35 -3.07 -10.09
C GLY A 166 3.78 -2.53 -11.46
N LEU A 167 3.29 -1.36 -11.86
CA LEU A 167 3.64 -0.73 -13.13
C LEU A 167 5.13 -0.39 -13.22
N LEU A 168 5.68 0.29 -12.20
CA LEU A 168 7.10 0.66 -12.20
C LEU A 168 8.00 -0.58 -12.13
N GLY A 169 7.62 -1.58 -11.33
CA GLY A 169 8.36 -2.83 -11.23
C GLY A 169 8.39 -3.60 -12.55
N LEU A 170 7.24 -3.77 -13.20
CA LEU A 170 7.15 -4.45 -14.50
C LEU A 170 7.88 -3.67 -15.59
N THR A 171 7.75 -2.33 -15.62
CA THR A 171 8.50 -1.47 -16.54
C THR A 171 10.01 -1.62 -16.32
N GLY A 172 10.44 -1.72 -15.06
CA GLY A 172 11.83 -2.00 -14.70
C GLY A 172 12.30 -3.35 -15.24
N LEU A 173 11.50 -4.41 -15.10
CA LEU A 173 11.83 -5.74 -15.64
C LEU A 173 11.92 -5.75 -17.17
N VAL A 174 11.06 -5.01 -17.87
CA VAL A 174 11.13 -4.87 -19.33
C VAL A 174 12.39 -4.09 -19.73
N ARG A 175 12.65 -2.95 -19.08
CA ARG A 175 13.79 -2.08 -19.40
C ARG A 175 15.13 -2.72 -19.10
N TYR A 176 15.23 -3.47 -18.01
CA TYR A 176 16.48 -4.08 -17.51
C TYR A 176 16.47 -5.61 -17.64
N GLY A 177 15.62 -6.16 -18.52
CA GLY A 177 15.44 -7.60 -18.66
C GLY A 177 16.72 -8.37 -19.00
N ALA A 178 17.70 -7.72 -19.63
CA ALA A 178 19.01 -8.31 -19.91
C ALA A 178 19.85 -8.62 -18.64
N LEU A 179 19.58 -7.92 -17.53
CA LEU A 179 20.25 -8.13 -16.24
C LEU A 179 19.57 -9.20 -15.38
N VAL A 180 18.43 -9.72 -15.85
CA VAL A 180 17.59 -10.66 -15.11
C VAL A 180 17.92 -12.08 -15.53
N ALA A 181 18.23 -12.93 -14.56
CA ALA A 181 18.43 -14.35 -14.73
C ALA A 181 17.08 -15.09 -14.89
N TRP A 182 16.46 -14.98 -16.07
CA TRP A 182 15.15 -15.58 -16.39
C TRP A 182 15.09 -17.10 -16.26
N HIS A 183 16.24 -17.78 -16.29
CA HIS A 183 16.34 -19.22 -16.05
C HIS A 183 16.06 -19.60 -14.60
N ARG A 184 16.06 -18.65 -13.66
CA ARG A 184 15.79 -18.91 -12.23
C ARG A 184 14.30 -18.73 -11.92
N PRO A 185 13.73 -19.58 -11.05
CA PRO A 185 12.33 -19.46 -10.65
C PRO A 185 12.01 -18.13 -9.94
N GLY A 186 13.00 -17.51 -9.30
CA GLY A 186 12.84 -16.21 -8.63
C GLY A 186 12.43 -15.08 -9.59
N ALA A 187 12.82 -15.13 -10.86
CA ALA A 187 12.43 -14.13 -11.85
C ALA A 187 10.90 -14.16 -12.07
N TRP A 188 10.36 -15.36 -12.27
CA TRP A 188 8.93 -15.58 -12.45
C TRP A 188 8.12 -15.30 -11.20
N LEU A 189 8.64 -15.61 -10.01
CA LEU A 189 8.02 -15.22 -8.76
C LEU A 189 7.92 -13.69 -8.62
N THR A 190 8.96 -12.96 -9.04
CA THR A 190 8.95 -11.49 -9.04
C THR A 190 7.86 -10.96 -9.99
N VAL A 191 7.78 -11.49 -11.21
CA VAL A 191 6.72 -11.15 -12.18
C VAL A 191 5.33 -11.43 -11.60
N LEU A 192 5.14 -12.60 -10.99
CA LEU A 192 3.88 -13.01 -10.36
C LEU A 192 3.47 -12.01 -9.26
N VAL A 193 4.38 -11.66 -8.35
CA VAL A 193 4.11 -10.71 -7.26
C VAL A 193 3.77 -9.33 -7.81
N LEU A 194 4.54 -8.81 -8.78
CA LEU A 194 4.28 -7.48 -9.36
C LEU A 194 2.96 -7.44 -10.13
N THR A 195 2.64 -8.51 -10.86
CA THR A 195 1.36 -8.64 -11.57
C THR A 195 0.20 -8.78 -10.59
N ALA A 196 0.38 -9.51 -9.50
CA ALA A 196 -0.62 -9.63 -8.44
C ALA A 196 -0.88 -8.28 -7.75
N LEU A 197 0.17 -7.50 -7.45
CA LEU A 197 0.04 -6.15 -6.91
C LEU A 197 -0.70 -5.23 -7.87
N LEU A 198 -0.34 -5.27 -9.16
CA LEU A 198 -1.02 -4.49 -10.20
C LEU A 198 -2.50 -4.88 -10.33
N GLY A 199 -2.77 -6.18 -10.45
CA GLY A 199 -4.13 -6.71 -10.58
C GLY A 199 -4.99 -6.41 -9.36
N LEU A 200 -4.48 -6.64 -8.15
CA LEU A 200 -5.20 -6.32 -6.91
C LEU A 200 -5.48 -4.82 -6.78
N GLY A 201 -4.52 -3.97 -7.17
CA GLY A 201 -4.68 -2.52 -7.20
C GLY A 201 -5.74 -2.06 -8.21
N LEU A 202 -5.72 -2.60 -9.44
CA LEU A 202 -6.68 -2.27 -10.50
C LEU A 202 -8.09 -2.79 -10.20
N CYS A 203 -8.22 -4.04 -9.74
CA CYS A 203 -9.49 -4.61 -9.31
C CYS A 203 -10.09 -3.77 -8.16
N GLY A 204 -9.25 -3.34 -7.23
CA GLY A 204 -9.63 -2.44 -6.15
C GLY A 204 -10.15 -1.08 -6.63
N PHE A 205 -9.49 -0.49 -7.62
CA PHE A 205 -9.89 0.78 -8.23
C PHE A 205 -11.21 0.64 -9.01
N GLY A 206 -11.35 -0.43 -9.79
CA GLY A 206 -12.55 -0.76 -10.57
C GLY A 206 -13.76 -1.05 -9.69
N LEU A 207 -13.62 -1.88 -8.65
CA LEU A 207 -14.68 -2.13 -7.67
C LEU A 207 -15.06 -0.85 -6.91
N SER A 208 -14.08 -0.02 -6.54
CA SER A 208 -14.35 1.24 -5.86
C SER A 208 -15.15 2.21 -6.73
N ALA A 209 -14.89 2.24 -8.05
CA ALA A 209 -15.62 3.07 -8.99
C ALA A 209 -17.04 2.54 -9.25
N LEU A 210 -17.24 1.23 -9.22
CA LEU A 210 -18.54 0.59 -9.45
C LEU A 210 -19.47 0.65 -8.22
N LEU A 211 -18.91 0.53 -7.02
CA LEU A 211 -19.67 0.43 -5.76
C LEU A 211 -19.86 1.77 -5.03
N ASP A 212 -19.02 2.77 -5.31
CA ASP A 212 -19.13 4.12 -4.72
C ASP A 212 -18.94 5.18 -5.84
N PRO A 213 -19.92 5.31 -6.75
CA PRO A 213 -19.86 6.28 -7.84
C PRO A 213 -19.82 7.71 -7.29
N PRO A 214 -19.18 8.66 -7.98
CA PRO A 214 -19.04 10.03 -7.49
C PRO A 214 -20.42 10.66 -7.20
N PRO A 215 -20.54 11.52 -6.16
CA PRO A 215 -21.77 12.21 -5.84
C PRO A 215 -22.19 13.07 -7.04
N GLY A 216 -23.21 12.61 -7.77
CA GLY A 216 -23.65 13.19 -9.04
C GLY A 216 -24.10 12.14 -10.07
N ALA A 217 -23.68 10.89 -9.95
CA ALA A 217 -24.07 9.79 -10.85
C ALA A 217 -25.27 8.98 -10.34
N ALA A 218 -26.21 9.61 -9.64
CA ALA A 218 -27.51 8.98 -9.44
C ALA A 218 -28.22 8.92 -10.80
N PRO A 219 -28.80 7.77 -11.21
CA PRO A 219 -29.66 7.76 -12.38
C PRO A 219 -30.80 8.75 -12.11
N ARG A 220 -31.04 9.67 -13.05
CA ARG A 220 -32.29 10.43 -13.13
C ARG A 220 -33.42 9.39 -13.21
N ARG A 221 -33.94 8.94 -12.07
CA ARG A 221 -35.25 8.28 -12.04
C ARG A 221 -36.25 9.37 -12.39
N ALA A 222 -36.79 9.21 -13.60
CA ALA A 222 -37.83 9.98 -14.24
C ALA A 222 -38.68 10.82 -13.28
N ALA A 223 -38.45 12.12 -13.26
CA ALA A 223 -39.40 13.12 -12.81
C ALA A 223 -40.46 13.32 -13.93
N GLY A 224 -41.22 12.27 -14.22
CA GLY A 224 -42.15 12.24 -15.34
C GLY A 224 -43.21 11.17 -15.19
N GLN A 225 -43.83 11.07 -14.01
CA GLN A 225 -45.06 10.28 -13.85
C GLN A 225 -45.85 10.64 -12.58
N VAL A 226 -46.06 11.94 -12.30
CA VAL A 226 -47.14 12.40 -11.39
C VAL A 226 -47.64 13.77 -11.86
N GLU A 227 -48.07 13.88 -13.11
CA GLU A 227 -48.90 15.01 -13.59
C GLU A 227 -49.85 14.41 -14.61
N GLY A 228 -51.06 14.04 -14.16
CA GLY A 228 -52.04 13.41 -15.03
C GLY A 228 -53.04 12.50 -14.30
N VAL A 229 -53.57 12.91 -13.15
CA VAL A 229 -54.79 12.30 -12.58
C VAL A 229 -55.80 13.36 -12.10
N GLU A 230 -55.50 14.67 -12.09
CA GLU A 230 -56.36 15.66 -11.42
C GLU A 230 -57.18 16.57 -12.36
N GLU A 231 -57.54 16.11 -13.56
CA GLU A 231 -58.32 16.96 -14.48
C GLU A 231 -59.40 16.21 -15.28
N VAL A 232 -60.16 15.30 -14.65
CA VAL A 232 -61.45 14.82 -15.20
C VAL A 232 -62.44 14.51 -14.07
N GLU A 233 -62.94 15.52 -13.36
CA GLU A 233 -64.20 15.35 -12.59
C GLU A 233 -64.96 16.65 -12.30
N LEU A 234 -64.94 17.63 -13.23
CA LEU A 234 -65.87 18.77 -13.20
C LEU A 234 -66.28 19.18 -14.62
N ARG A 235 -67.14 18.37 -15.26
CA ARG A 235 -68.10 18.81 -16.28
C ARG A 235 -69.33 17.91 -16.32
#